data_AF-A0A2U1S8B5-F1
#
_entry.id   AF-A0A2U1S8B5-F1
#
_cell.length_a   1.000
_cell.length_b   1.000
_cell.length_c   1.000
_cell.angle_alpha   90.00
_cell.angle_beta   90.00
_cell.angle_gamma   90.00
#
_symmetry.space_group_name_H-M   'P 1'
#
loop_
_entity.id
_entity.type
_entity.pdbx_description
1 polymer ?
#
loop_
_entity_poly.entity_id
_entity_poly.type
_entity_poly.pdbx_seq_one_letter_code
_entity_poly.pdbx_strand_id
1 'polypeptide(L)'
;MIKDKKGQLSLEFILIFAISLIILTIFTIPLSEIAIGNTLEIADIANTKSDITKIANGISEVYSQGQGSKKTINIDSNRSYILKISPKSISTTLTLENGDTKTIKSSHNYNNINTNINIEKGKNKIIINWKDNLDYLTVQK
;
A
#
# COMPACT_ATOMS: atom_id res chain seq x y z
N MET A 1 26.59 21.17 -61.96
CA MET A 1 26.05 21.15 -60.59
C MET A 1 26.51 19.86 -59.93
N ILE A 2 27.66 19.88 -59.25
CA ILE A 2 28.19 18.71 -58.55
C ILE A 2 27.27 18.49 -57.35
N LYS A 3 26.52 17.38 -57.36
CA LYS A 3 25.66 16.99 -56.23
C LYS A 3 26.58 16.79 -55.03
N ASP A 4 26.41 17.60 -53.99
CA ASP A 4 27.23 17.56 -52.79
C ASP A 4 26.86 16.35 -51.93
N LYS A 5 27.28 15.16 -52.38
CA LYS A 5 26.84 13.86 -51.86
C LYS A 5 27.24 13.65 -50.39
N LYS A 6 28.31 14.29 -49.93
CA LYS A 6 28.82 14.16 -48.55
C LYS A 6 27.93 14.92 -47.56
N GLY A 7 27.54 16.15 -47.89
CA GLY A 7 26.62 16.94 -47.07
C GLY A 7 25.23 16.31 -46.97
N GLN A 8 24.72 15.75 -48.08
CA GLN A 8 23.45 15.02 -48.10
C GLN A 8 23.48 13.78 -47.18
N LEU A 9 24.56 12.99 -47.23
CA LEU A 9 24.72 11.79 -46.40
C LEU A 9 24.77 12.14 -44.90
N SER A 10 25.50 13.19 -44.53
CA SER A 10 25.57 13.66 -43.14
C SER A 10 24.21 14.13 -42.63
N LEU A 11 23.42 14.82 -43.46
CA LEU A 11 22.08 15.28 -43.11
C LEU A 11 21.12 14.10 -42.90
N GLU A 12 21.15 13.11 -43.78
CA GLU A 12 20.33 11.90 -43.67
C GLU A 12 20.65 11.12 -42.39
N PHE A 13 21.94 11.01 -42.04
CA PHE A 13 22.36 10.39 -40.80
C PHE A 13 21.85 11.13 -39.55
N ILE A 14 21.97 12.47 -39.53
CA ILE A 14 21.45 13.29 -38.42
C ILE A 14 19.93 13.13 -38.30
N LEU A 15 19.21 13.10 -39.43
CA LEU A 15 17.77 12.92 -39.45
C LEU A 15 17.35 11.55 -38.89
N ILE A 16 18.00 10.47 -39.33
CA ILE A 16 17.75 9.10 -38.83
C ILE A 16 18.05 9.02 -37.33
N PHE A 17 19.15 9.63 -36.88
CA PHE A 17 19.52 9.66 -35.47
C PHE A 17 18.49 10.42 -34.62
N ALA A 18 18.05 11.60 -35.08
CA ALA A 18 17.02 12.38 -34.40
C ALA A 18 15.69 11.64 -34.32
N ILE A 19 15.24 11.01 -35.42
CA ILE A 19 14.02 10.18 -35.44
C ILE A 19 14.15 9.01 -34.46
N SER A 20 15.33 8.39 -34.39
CA SER A 20 15.58 7.28 -33.46
C SER A 20 15.47 7.72 -31.99
N LEU A 21 15.95 8.92 -31.64
CA LEU A 21 15.77 9.48 -30.29
C LEU A 21 14.30 9.80 -29.97
N ILE A 22 13.54 10.29 -30.96
CA ILE A 22 12.11 10.54 -30.81
C ILE A 22 11.38 9.22 -30.54
N ILE A 23 11.65 8.19 -31.36
CA ILE A 23 11.07 6.85 -31.19
C ILE A 23 11.43 6.27 -29.82
N LEU A 24 12.69 6.39 -29.39
CA LEU A 24 13.12 5.93 -28.08
C LEU A 24 12.30 6.60 -26.96
N THR A 25 12.15 7.92 -27.02
CA THR A 25 11.42 8.70 -26.01
C THR A 25 9.94 8.29 -25.94
N ILE A 26 9.31 8.01 -27.09
CA ILE A 26 7.92 7.54 -27.18
C ILE A 26 7.69 6.27 -26.35
N PHE A 27 8.67 5.36 -26.29
CA PHE A 27 8.54 4.15 -25.48
C PHE A 27 9.02 4.33 -24.04
N THR A 28 10.08 5.12 -23.82
CA THR A 28 10.69 5.27 -22.49
C THR A 28 9.77 5.97 -21.50
N ILE A 29 9.05 7.02 -21.92
CA ILE A 29 8.14 7.76 -21.03
C ILE A 29 7.01 6.87 -20.48
N PRO A 30 6.15 6.24 -21.31
CA PRO A 30 5.05 5.44 -20.79
C PRO A 30 5.53 4.23 -19.98
N LEU A 31 6.67 3.63 -20.36
CA LEU A 31 7.24 2.52 -19.60
C LEU A 31 7.69 2.96 -18.20
N SER A 32 8.25 4.16 -18.08
CA SER A 32 8.66 4.75 -16.80
C SER A 32 7.46 5.03 -15.91
N GLU A 33 6.38 5.57 -16.47
CA GLU A 33 5.13 5.84 -15.74
C GLU A 33 4.53 4.55 -15.16
N ILE A 34 4.46 3.48 -15.95
CA ILE A 34 3.97 2.17 -15.50
C ILE A 34 4.84 1.63 -14.37
N ALA A 35 6.17 1.72 -14.51
CA ALA A 35 7.09 1.25 -13.48
C ALA A 35 6.93 2.01 -12.15
N ILE A 36 6.73 3.34 -12.22
CA ILE A 36 6.50 4.18 -11.05
C ILE A 36 5.17 3.82 -10.38
N GLY A 37 4.07 3.72 -11.13
CA GLY A 37 2.75 3.36 -10.60
C GLY A 37 2.78 2.02 -9.86
N ASN A 38 3.34 0.99 -10.49
CA ASN A 38 3.48 -0.34 -9.87
C ASN A 38 4.33 -0.30 -8.60
N THR A 39 5.41 0.49 -8.59
CA THR A 39 6.29 0.60 -7.42
C THR A 39 5.58 1.28 -6.25
N LEU A 40 4.83 2.36 -6.51
CA LEU A 40 4.05 3.05 -5.49
C LEU A 40 2.94 2.17 -4.93
N GLU A 41 2.26 1.40 -5.78
CA GLU A 41 1.23 0.47 -5.35
C GLU A 41 1.78 -0.66 -4.47
N ILE A 42 2.93 -1.22 -4.82
CA ILE A 42 3.62 -2.22 -3.99
C ILE A 42 4.00 -1.61 -2.63
N ALA A 43 4.51 -0.38 -2.61
CA ALA A 43 4.84 0.32 -1.37
C ALA A 43 3.59 0.53 -0.49
N ASP A 44 2.46 0.91 -1.08
CA ASP A 44 1.18 1.03 -0.37
C ASP A 44 0.72 -0.29 0.24
N ILE A 45 0.78 -1.40 -0.52
CA ILE A 45 0.44 -2.73 -0.02
C ILE A 45 1.34 -3.12 1.16
N ALA A 46 2.64 -2.85 1.07
CA ALA A 46 3.61 -3.15 2.12
C ALA A 46 3.35 -2.31 3.38
N ASN A 47 3.07 -1.02 3.22
CA ASN A 47 2.73 -0.11 4.32
C ASN A 47 1.43 -0.54 5.01
N THR A 48 0.38 -0.84 4.25
CA THR A 48 -0.88 -1.38 4.81
C THR A 48 -0.64 -2.70 5.55
N LYS A 49 0.18 -3.61 5.01
CA LYS A 49 0.54 -4.85 5.72
C LYS A 49 1.25 -4.56 7.05
N SER A 50 2.20 -3.62 7.06
CA SER A 50 2.90 -3.19 8.26
C SER A 50 1.94 -2.63 9.31
N ASP A 51 1.04 -1.74 8.92
CA ASP A 51 0.03 -1.15 9.82
C ASP A 51 -0.91 -2.21 10.40
N ILE A 52 -1.41 -3.11 9.57
CA ILE A 52 -2.27 -4.22 10.01
C ILE A 52 -1.54 -5.14 10.98
N THR A 53 -0.27 -5.46 10.72
CA THR A 53 0.54 -6.28 11.62
C THR A 53 0.81 -5.58 12.95
N LYS A 54 1.07 -4.26 12.97
CA LYS A 54 1.19 -3.50 14.23
C LYS A 54 -0.08 -3.61 15.05
N ILE A 55 -1.26 -3.46 14.44
CA ILE A 55 -2.55 -3.60 15.12
C ILE A 55 -2.73 -5.03 15.64
N ALA A 56 -2.47 -6.04 14.82
CA ALA A 56 -2.58 -7.45 15.20
C ALA A 56 -1.69 -7.81 16.40
N ASN A 57 -0.46 -7.29 16.40
CA ASN A 57 0.48 -7.46 17.50
C ASN A 57 -0.02 -6.73 18.75
N GLY A 58 -0.57 -5.53 18.61
CA GLY A 58 -1.19 -4.81 19.73
C GLY A 58 -2.39 -5.53 20.34
N ILE A 59 -3.22 -6.17 19.52
CA ILE A 59 -4.32 -7.02 20.00
C ILE A 59 -3.76 -8.19 20.80
N SER A 60 -2.74 -8.86 20.25
CA SER A 60 -2.12 -10.01 20.90
C SER A 60 -1.42 -9.62 22.21
N GLU A 61 -0.82 -8.43 22.26
CA GLU A 61 -0.15 -7.92 23.45
C GLU A 61 -1.15 -7.52 24.55
N VAL A 62 -2.22 -6.78 24.22
CA VAL A 62 -3.28 -6.47 25.19
C VAL A 62 -3.92 -7.75 25.71
N TYR A 63 -4.11 -8.75 24.84
CA TYR A 63 -4.57 -10.06 25.26
C TYR A 63 -3.58 -10.77 26.20
N SER A 64 -2.28 -10.74 25.91
CA SER A 64 -1.26 -11.34 26.77
C SER A 64 -1.10 -10.62 28.11
N GLN A 65 -1.33 -9.31 28.17
CA GLN A 65 -1.30 -8.53 29.41
C GLN A 65 -2.54 -8.74 30.29
N GLY A 66 -3.65 -9.19 29.68
CA GLY A 66 -4.88 -9.56 30.39
C GLY A 66 -5.88 -8.41 30.53
N GLN A 67 -6.94 -8.68 31.29
CA GLN A 67 -8.04 -7.75 31.49
C GLN A 67 -7.57 -6.44 32.17
N GLY A 68 -8.15 -5.31 31.75
CA GLY A 68 -7.77 -3.97 32.21
C GLY A 68 -6.64 -3.34 31.39
N SER A 69 -6.03 -4.12 30.50
CA SER A 69 -4.93 -3.66 29.66
C SER A 69 -5.42 -2.81 28.48
N LYS A 70 -4.65 -1.76 28.18
CA LYS A 70 -4.94 -0.83 27.09
C LYS A 70 -3.67 -0.50 26.32
N LYS A 71 -3.75 -0.52 25.00
CA LYS A 71 -2.70 -0.08 24.10
C LYS A 71 -3.23 0.93 23.09
N THR A 72 -2.45 1.98 22.88
CA THR A 72 -2.70 2.97 21.82
C THR A 72 -1.66 2.80 20.74
N ILE A 73 -2.10 2.65 19.50
CA ILE A 73 -1.25 2.54 18.32
C ILE A 73 -1.54 3.73 17.42
N ASN A 74 -0.49 4.42 17.00
CA ASN A 74 -0.60 5.44 15.96
C ASN A 74 -0.08 4.83 14.66
N ILE A 75 -0.88 4.92 13.61
CA ILE A 75 -0.49 4.54 12.25
C ILE A 75 -0.63 5.75 11.33
N ASP A 76 0.21 5.79 10.30
CA ASP A 76 0.13 6.81 9.25
C ASP A 76 -0.04 6.08 7.92
N SER A 77 -1.28 6.05 7.45
CA SER A 77 -1.68 5.19 6.34
C SER A 77 -1.74 5.99 5.04
N ASN A 78 -1.11 5.49 3.98
CA ASN A 78 -1.07 6.16 2.68
C ASN A 78 -2.44 6.22 1.96
N ARG A 79 -3.37 5.36 2.36
CA ARG A 79 -4.71 5.22 1.76
C ARG A 79 -5.76 4.86 2.81
N SER A 80 -7.01 5.19 2.50
CA SER A 80 -8.15 4.80 3.32
C SER A 80 -8.58 3.35 3.01
N TYR A 81 -8.93 2.57 4.03
CA TYR A 81 -9.40 1.20 3.86
C TYR A 81 -10.22 0.72 5.07
N ILE A 82 -11.07 -0.28 4.83
CA ILE A 82 -11.84 -0.93 5.90
C ILE A 82 -11.04 -2.11 6.43
N LEU A 83 -10.75 -2.05 7.72
CA LEU A 83 -10.08 -3.10 8.47
C LEU A 83 -11.12 -4.02 9.10
N LYS A 84 -11.15 -5.28 8.68
CA LYS A 84 -12.00 -6.33 9.26
C LYS A 84 -11.19 -7.10 10.29
N ILE A 85 -11.60 -7.02 11.54
CA ILE A 85 -11.03 -7.78 12.66
C ILE A 85 -11.99 -8.91 12.96
N SER A 86 -11.51 -10.13 12.83
CA SER A 86 -12.26 -11.38 13.00
C SER A 86 -11.51 -12.29 13.99
N PRO A 87 -12.11 -13.40 14.44
CA PRO A 87 -11.40 -14.33 15.32
C PRO A 87 -10.05 -14.75 14.72
N LYS A 88 -8.98 -14.60 15.51
CA LYS A 88 -7.57 -14.86 15.17
C LYS A 88 -7.00 -14.15 13.94
N SER A 89 -7.74 -13.25 13.30
CA SER A 89 -7.34 -12.71 12.01
C SER A 89 -7.80 -11.27 11.81
N ILE A 90 -6.93 -10.50 11.22
CA ILE A 90 -7.22 -9.14 10.78
C ILE A 90 -6.95 -9.05 9.28
N SER A 91 -7.85 -8.41 8.54
CA SER A 91 -7.74 -8.34 7.10
C SER A 91 -8.28 -7.04 6.52
N THR A 92 -7.76 -6.66 5.38
CA THR A 92 -8.35 -5.64 4.53
C THR A 92 -8.26 -6.07 3.08
N THR A 93 -9.14 -5.52 2.24
CA THR A 93 -9.11 -5.71 0.79
C THR A 93 -8.85 -4.36 0.17
N LEU A 94 -7.74 -4.24 -0.55
CA LEU A 94 -7.38 -3.06 -1.31
C LEU A 94 -7.75 -3.25 -2.77
N THR A 95 -8.35 -2.23 -3.38
CA THR A 95 -8.47 -2.16 -4.84
C THR A 95 -7.20 -1.52 -5.41
N LEU A 96 -6.66 -2.16 -6.42
CA LEU A 96 -5.46 -1.77 -7.17
C LEU A 96 -5.85 -0.84 -8.33
N GLU A 97 -4.88 -0.13 -8.89
CA GLU A 97 -5.12 0.84 -9.98
C GLU A 97 -5.68 0.17 -11.25
N ASN A 98 -5.34 -1.09 -11.48
CA ASN A 98 -5.86 -1.91 -12.59
C ASN A 98 -7.28 -2.47 -12.33
N GLY A 99 -7.88 -2.18 -11.17
CA GLY A 99 -9.18 -2.68 -10.74
C GLY A 99 -9.15 -4.03 -10.02
N ASP A 100 -8.00 -4.70 -9.97
CA ASP A 100 -7.85 -5.94 -9.21
C ASP A 100 -7.98 -5.68 -7.70
N THR A 101 -8.29 -6.72 -6.95
CA THR A 101 -8.35 -6.61 -5.49
C THR A 101 -7.29 -7.50 -4.84
N LYS A 102 -6.61 -6.93 -3.85
CA LYS A 102 -5.62 -7.66 -3.05
C LYS A 102 -6.04 -7.68 -1.60
N THR A 103 -6.23 -8.89 -1.08
CA THR A 103 -6.55 -9.08 0.33
C THR A 103 -5.28 -9.24 1.14
N ILE A 104 -5.07 -8.33 2.10
CA ILE A 104 -3.95 -8.34 3.03
C ILE A 104 -4.47 -8.89 4.36
N LYS A 105 -3.80 -9.89 4.92
CA LYS A 105 -4.18 -10.54 6.18
C LYS A 105 -3.01 -10.59 7.17
N SER A 106 -3.28 -10.49 8.45
CA SER A 106 -2.36 -10.80 9.56
C SER A 106 -3.11 -11.57 10.63
N SER A 107 -2.41 -12.36 11.43
CA SER A 107 -2.99 -13.13 12.53
C SER A 107 -2.83 -12.41 13.87
N HIS A 108 -3.75 -12.66 14.80
CA HIS A 108 -3.63 -12.28 16.22
C HIS A 108 -4.11 -13.43 17.10
N ASN A 109 -3.81 -13.39 18.40
CA ASN A 109 -4.08 -14.51 19.30
C ASN A 109 -5.50 -14.51 19.92
N TYR A 110 -6.27 -13.44 19.69
CA TYR A 110 -7.58 -13.26 20.31
C TYR A 110 -8.76 -13.83 19.50
N ASN A 111 -9.72 -14.50 20.14
CA ASN A 111 -10.84 -15.19 19.47
C ASN A 111 -12.16 -14.40 19.49
N ASN A 112 -12.43 -13.61 20.52
CA ASN A 112 -13.75 -13.03 20.77
C ASN A 112 -13.84 -11.58 20.27
N ILE A 113 -13.45 -11.36 19.01
CA ILE A 113 -13.54 -10.05 18.36
C ILE A 113 -14.10 -10.19 16.94
N ASN A 114 -15.09 -9.38 16.64
CA ASN A 114 -15.61 -9.21 15.29
C ASN A 114 -16.03 -7.75 15.09
N THR A 115 -15.20 -6.95 14.44
CA THR A 115 -15.47 -5.53 14.23
C THR A 115 -14.83 -5.03 12.95
N ASN A 116 -15.40 -3.96 12.40
CA ASN A 116 -14.87 -3.27 11.25
C ASN A 116 -14.47 -1.85 11.65
N ILE A 117 -13.30 -1.41 11.21
CA ILE A 117 -12.79 -0.06 11.50
C ILE A 117 -12.40 0.61 10.20
N ASN A 118 -12.83 1.85 10.02
CA ASN A 118 -12.43 2.65 8.87
C ASN A 118 -11.10 3.36 9.16
N ILE A 119 -10.05 2.97 8.45
CA ILE A 119 -8.77 3.68 8.48
C ILE A 119 -8.82 4.75 7.40
N GLU A 120 -8.56 6.00 7.77
CA GLU A 120 -8.49 7.11 6.82
C GLU A 120 -7.06 7.29 6.33
N LYS A 121 -6.88 7.90 5.16
CA LYS A 121 -5.56 8.36 4.73
C LYS A 121 -4.98 9.36 5.74
N GLY A 122 -3.72 9.17 6.10
CA GLY A 122 -2.98 9.97 7.06
C GLY A 122 -2.93 9.34 8.45
N LYS A 123 -2.83 10.20 9.48
CA LYS A 123 -2.64 9.78 10.87
C LYS A 123 -3.94 9.24 11.46
N ASN A 124 -3.89 8.01 11.94
CA ASN A 124 -4.98 7.38 12.69
C ASN A 124 -4.47 6.94 14.06
N LYS A 125 -5.27 7.20 15.08
CA LYS A 125 -5.07 6.69 16.42
C LYS A 125 -5.99 5.49 16.61
N ILE A 126 -5.45 4.37 17.08
CA ILE A 126 -6.20 3.15 17.32
C ILE A 126 -6.01 2.77 18.78
N ILE A 127 -7.12 2.63 19.48
CA ILE A 127 -7.17 2.26 20.89
C ILE A 127 -7.67 0.82 20.98
N ILE A 128 -6.81 -0.04 21.49
CA ILE A 128 -7.06 -1.45 21.78
C ILE A 128 -7.24 -1.54 23.29
N ASN A 129 -8.41 -1.96 23.75
CA ASN A 129 -8.73 -1.99 25.16
C ASN A 129 -9.46 -3.27 25.53
N TRP A 130 -8.95 -3.98 26.54
CA TRP A 130 -9.67 -5.05 27.22
C TRP A 130 -10.33 -4.47 28.47
N LYS A 131 -11.64 -4.22 28.40
CA LYS A 131 -12.38 -3.62 29.51
C LYS A 131 -12.44 -4.54 30.74
N ASP A 132 -12.28 -3.95 31.91
CA ASP A 132 -12.59 -4.59 33.19
C ASP A 132 -14.07 -5.00 33.23
N ASN A 133 -14.35 -6.18 33.78
CA ASN A 133 -15.66 -6.85 33.81
C ASN A 133 -16.26 -7.31 32.47
N LEU A 134 -15.54 -7.22 31.35
CA LEU A 134 -16.00 -7.71 30.05
C LEU A 134 -14.96 -8.65 29.41
N ASP A 135 -15.40 -9.82 28.96
CA ASP A 135 -14.54 -10.83 28.30
C ASP A 135 -14.26 -10.52 26.81
N TYR A 136 -14.54 -9.29 26.38
CA TYR A 136 -14.34 -8.85 25.00
C TYR A 136 -13.34 -7.70 24.87
N LEU A 137 -12.43 -7.83 23.90
CA LEU A 137 -11.52 -6.77 23.49
C LEU A 137 -12.24 -5.81 22.54
N THR A 138 -12.08 -4.52 22.78
CA THR A 138 -12.59 -3.45 21.91
C THR A 138 -11.45 -2.79 21.16
N VAL A 139 -11.65 -2.56 19.86
CA VAL A 139 -10.74 -1.75 19.05
C VAL A 139 -11.54 -0.58 18.50
N GLN A 140 -11.09 0.63 18.82
CA GLN A 140 -11.74 1.90 18.47
C GLN A 140 -10.73 2.84 17.83
N LYS A 141 -11.22 3.74 16.97
CA LYS A 141 -10.45 4.80 16.33
C LYS A 141 -10.74 6.12 17.05
#